data_AF-A0A7V8CXD6-F1
#
_entry.id   AF-A0A7V8CXD6-F1
#
_cell.length_a   1.000
_cell.length_b   1.000
_cell.length_c   1.000
_cell.angle_alpha   90.00
_cell.angle_beta   90.00
_cell.angle_gamma   90.00
#
_symmetry.space_group_name_H-M   'P 1'
#
loop_
_entity.id
_entity.type
_entity.pdbx_description
1 polymer ?
#
loop_
_entity_poly.entity_id
_entity_poly.type
_entity_poly.pdbx_seq_one_letter_code
_entity_poly.pdbx_strand_id
1 'polypeptide(L)'
;MSRRWWIVVLAVGMCCAACAWAVAAVWHADQQELAQAKAKWQHAPQHYQLDFTISGDEVSGTFRAEVQRQQIVSITPIAAAQPIPDVSLQTLARVLPVEQLFQRVDETYASAQPIAGVLKRRSPLARWALERLGVARYPTCWQPTMERVRYDERWGYPAELRWAANPCDDGMFSLDRFDLAITLFRPLP
;
A
#
# COMPACT_ATOMS: atom_id res chain seq x y z
N MET A 1 -20.76 14.22 -42.93
CA MET A 1 -19.88 14.34 -41.74
C MET A 1 -18.70 15.23 -42.09
N SER A 2 -18.46 16.32 -41.34
CA SER A 2 -17.45 17.33 -41.70
C SER A 2 -16.03 16.91 -41.24
N ARG A 3 -14.99 17.30 -41.99
CA ARG A 3 -13.56 17.09 -41.67
C ARG A 3 -13.17 17.47 -40.23
N ARG A 4 -13.91 18.40 -39.61
CA ARG A 4 -13.71 18.86 -38.23
C ARG A 4 -14.03 17.79 -37.18
N TRP A 5 -14.95 16.88 -37.46
CA TRP A 5 -15.31 15.78 -36.55
C TRP A 5 -14.17 14.76 -36.39
N TRP A 6 -13.48 14.42 -37.48
CA TRP A 6 -12.35 13.49 -37.46
C TRP A 6 -11.16 14.01 -36.64
N ILE A 7 -10.89 15.32 -36.71
CA ILE A 7 -9.82 15.97 -35.93
C ILE A 7 -10.12 15.89 -34.43
N VAL A 8 -11.37 16.12 -34.03
CA VAL A 8 -11.79 16.01 -32.62
C VAL A 8 -11.68 14.57 -32.13
N VAL A 9 -12.15 13.59 -32.90
CA VAL A 9 -12.05 12.16 -32.54
C VAL A 9 -10.59 11.71 -32.43
N LEU A 10 -9.73 12.13 -33.35
CA LEU A 10 -8.29 11.83 -33.30
C LEU A 10 -7.60 12.51 -32.12
N ALA A 11 -7.92 13.77 -31.81
CA ALA A 11 -7.35 14.49 -30.67
C ALA A 11 -7.77 13.85 -29.33
N VAL A 12 -9.03 13.45 -29.19
CA VAL A 12 -9.52 12.73 -28.01
C VAL A 12 -8.87 11.34 -27.92
N GLY A 13 -8.79 10.61 -29.02
CA GLY A 13 -8.14 9.30 -29.08
C GLY A 13 -6.66 9.35 -28.69
N MET A 14 -5.91 10.35 -29.19
CA MET A 14 -4.50 10.57 -28.82
C MET A 14 -4.35 10.97 -27.34
N CYS A 15 -5.28 11.76 -26.79
CA CYS A 15 -5.25 12.12 -25.37
C CYS A 15 -5.51 10.89 -24.48
N CYS A 16 -6.49 10.06 -24.81
CA CYS A 16 -6.76 8.81 -24.10
C CYS A 16 -5.59 7.83 -24.20
N ALA A 17 -4.97 7.70 -25.37
CA ALA A 17 -3.77 6.89 -25.55
C ALA A 17 -2.61 7.43 -24.69
N ALA A 18 -2.32 8.73 -24.72
CA ALA A 18 -1.27 9.32 -23.89
C ALA A 18 -1.50 9.08 -22.38
N CYS A 19 -2.76 9.17 -21.91
CA CYS A 19 -3.11 8.84 -20.53
C CYS A 19 -2.90 7.35 -20.21
N ALA A 20 -3.30 6.45 -21.10
CA ALA A 20 -3.11 5.01 -20.92
C ALA A 20 -1.62 4.63 -20.85
N TRP A 21 -0.79 5.24 -21.70
CA TRP A 21 0.66 5.04 -21.70
C TRP A 21 1.33 5.60 -20.45
N ALA A 22 0.94 6.79 -20.00
CA ALA A 22 1.45 7.37 -18.76
C ALA A 22 1.12 6.48 -17.55
N VAL A 23 -0.09 5.92 -17.51
CA VAL A 23 -0.52 4.97 -16.47
C VAL A 23 0.29 3.68 -16.52
N ALA A 24 0.45 3.09 -17.71
CA ALA A 24 1.20 1.84 -17.89
C ALA A 24 2.70 2.00 -17.54
N ALA A 25 3.32 3.11 -17.93
CA ALA A 25 4.72 3.41 -17.61
C ALA A 25 4.93 3.53 -16.09
N VAL A 26 3.99 4.18 -15.39
CA VAL A 26 4.03 4.32 -13.93
C VAL A 26 3.82 2.97 -13.25
N TRP A 27 2.86 2.17 -13.71
CA TRP A 27 2.63 0.82 -13.20
C TRP A 27 3.88 -0.06 -13.31
N HIS A 28 4.55 -0.01 -14.46
CA HIS A 28 5.79 -0.75 -14.68
C HIS A 28 6.92 -0.26 -13.77
N ALA A 29 7.04 1.04 -13.52
CA ALA A 29 8.04 1.59 -12.60
C ALA A 29 7.81 1.09 -11.16
N ASP A 30 6.56 1.10 -10.67
CA ASP A 30 6.22 0.62 -9.33
C ASP A 30 6.50 -0.90 -9.17
N GLN A 31 6.20 -1.70 -10.19
CA GLN A 31 6.54 -3.13 -10.18
C GLN A 31 8.04 -3.40 -10.21
N GLN A 32 8.80 -2.58 -10.95
CA GLN A 32 10.25 -2.69 -10.98
C GLN A 32 10.87 -2.33 -9.63
N GLU A 33 10.36 -1.29 -8.95
CA GLU A 33 10.78 -0.90 -7.60
C GLU A 33 10.50 -2.03 -6.59
N LEU A 34 9.31 -2.64 -6.64
CA LEU A 34 8.97 -3.81 -5.81
C LEU A 34 9.89 -5.02 -6.06
N ALA A 35 10.19 -5.32 -7.33
CA ALA A 35 11.09 -6.42 -7.67
C ALA A 35 12.52 -6.17 -7.15
N GLN A 36 13.02 -4.94 -7.24
CA GLN A 36 14.33 -4.55 -6.68
C GLN A 36 14.34 -4.62 -5.16
N ALA A 37 13.28 -4.14 -4.50
CA ALA A 37 13.10 -4.20 -3.06
C ALA A 37 13.14 -5.66 -2.55
N LYS A 38 12.41 -6.56 -3.22
CA LYS A 38 12.45 -8.01 -2.92
C LYS A 38 13.83 -8.61 -3.12
N ALA A 39 14.52 -8.26 -4.21
CA ALA A 39 15.88 -8.75 -4.47
C ALA A 39 16.86 -8.34 -3.36
N LYS A 40 16.77 -7.10 -2.85
CA LYS A 40 17.54 -6.66 -1.68
C LYS A 40 17.19 -7.47 -0.43
N TRP A 41 15.90 -7.73 -0.21
CA TRP A 41 15.42 -8.47 0.95
C TRP A 41 15.82 -9.95 0.95
N GLN A 42 16.12 -10.56 -0.19
CA GLN A 42 16.62 -11.95 -0.24
C GLN A 42 17.90 -12.17 0.60
N HIS A 43 18.66 -11.11 0.85
CA HIS A 43 19.87 -11.14 1.68
C HIS A 43 19.67 -10.54 3.08
N ALA A 44 18.42 -10.35 3.50
CA ALA A 44 18.08 -9.77 4.79
C ALA A 44 18.39 -10.72 5.96
N PRO A 45 18.62 -10.16 7.16
CA PRO A 45 18.81 -10.96 8.37
C PRO A 45 17.55 -11.76 8.69
N GLN A 46 17.75 -13.00 9.15
CA GLN A 46 16.65 -13.86 9.62
C GLN A 46 16.15 -13.47 11.01
N HIS A 47 16.92 -12.68 11.76
CA HIS A 47 16.58 -12.21 13.10
C HIS A 47 16.77 -10.69 13.14
N TYR A 48 15.71 -9.95 13.46
CA TYR A 48 15.75 -8.49 13.47
C TYR A 48 14.71 -7.90 14.42
N GLN A 49 14.96 -6.65 14.80
CA GLN A 49 14.07 -5.83 15.58
C GLN A 49 13.54 -4.68 14.71
N LEU A 50 12.25 -4.39 14.84
CA LEU A 50 11.56 -3.26 14.25
C LEU A 50 11.02 -2.36 15.36
N ASP A 51 11.27 -1.05 15.27
CA ASP A 51 10.41 -0.08 15.94
C ASP A 51 9.50 0.51 14.86
N PHE A 52 8.19 0.54 15.11
CA PHE A 52 7.20 0.99 14.15
C PHE A 52 6.10 1.79 14.82
N THR A 53 5.56 2.75 14.08
CA THR A 53 4.33 3.45 14.41
C THR A 53 3.23 2.94 13.50
N ILE A 54 2.11 2.55 14.09
CA ILE A 54 0.89 2.24 13.37
C ILE A 54 -0.19 3.23 13.78
N SER A 55 -0.95 3.72 12.80
CA SER A 55 -2.13 4.55 13.02
C SER A 55 -3.27 3.94 12.23
N GLY A 56 -4.16 3.24 12.92
CA GLY A 56 -5.36 2.63 12.36
C GLY A 56 -6.53 2.67 13.33
N ASP A 57 -7.70 2.31 12.83
CA ASP A 57 -8.96 2.42 13.56
C ASP A 57 -9.00 1.50 14.80
N GLU A 58 -8.38 0.31 14.71
CA GLU A 58 -8.31 -0.66 15.81
C GLU A 58 -7.02 -0.57 16.64
N VAL A 59 -5.91 -0.15 16.01
CA VAL A 59 -4.58 -0.15 16.62
C VAL A 59 -3.86 1.12 16.26
N SER A 60 -3.51 1.90 17.27
CA SER A 60 -2.71 3.11 17.11
C SER A 60 -1.65 3.18 18.20
N GLY A 61 -0.40 3.47 17.81
CA GLY A 61 0.70 3.62 18.74
C GLY A 61 2.06 3.30 18.14
N THR A 62 3.09 3.42 18.99
CA THR A 62 4.47 3.06 18.66
C THR A 62 4.87 1.81 19.41
N PHE A 63 5.36 0.83 18.67
CA PHE A 63 5.65 -0.51 19.13
C PHE A 63 7.04 -0.94 18.69
N ARG A 64 7.55 -1.93 19.41
CA ARG A 64 8.77 -2.65 19.11
C ARG A 64 8.41 -4.10 18.88
N ALA A 65 8.80 -4.65 17.75
CA ALA A 65 8.67 -6.07 17.46
C ALA A 65 10.03 -6.71 17.24
N GLU A 66 10.19 -7.94 17.72
CA GLU A 66 11.31 -8.82 17.38
C GLU A 66 10.80 -9.91 16.47
N VAL A 67 11.46 -10.10 15.33
CA VAL A 67 11.09 -11.07 14.31
C VAL A 67 12.25 -12.02 14.09
N GLN A 68 11.97 -13.32 14.20
CA GLN A 68 12.93 -14.38 13.96
C GLN A 68 12.32 -15.39 12.98
N ARG A 69 13.02 -15.66 11.88
CA ARG A 69 12.59 -16.57 10.81
C ARG A 69 11.15 -16.30 10.37
N GLN A 70 10.84 -15.02 10.13
CA GLN A 70 9.52 -14.53 9.68
C GLN A 70 8.39 -14.69 10.71
N GLN A 71 8.71 -15.05 11.95
CA GLN A 71 7.75 -15.15 13.05
C GLN A 71 8.01 -14.05 14.07
N ILE A 72 6.95 -13.42 14.57
CA ILE A 72 7.09 -12.45 15.64
C ILE A 72 7.33 -13.18 16.95
N VAL A 73 8.47 -12.90 17.57
CA VAL A 73 8.88 -13.47 18.86
C VAL A 73 8.36 -12.61 20.00
N SER A 74 8.38 -11.29 19.83
CA SER A 74 7.86 -10.35 20.84
C SER A 74 7.28 -9.09 20.20
N ILE A 75 6.29 -8.49 20.86
CA ILE A 75 5.78 -7.14 20.56
C ILE A 75 5.58 -6.40 21.88
N THR A 76 6.14 -5.20 22.00
CA THR A 76 6.03 -4.36 23.20
C THR A 76 5.75 -2.91 22.81
N PRO A 77 4.86 -2.18 23.52
CA PRO A 77 4.68 -0.75 23.30
C PRO A 77 5.90 0.05 23.77
N ILE A 78 6.31 1.08 23.01
CA ILE A 78 7.49 1.91 23.34
C ILE A 78 7.12 3.06 24.30
N ALA A 79 5.90 3.58 24.24
CA ALA A 79 5.52 4.82 24.95
C ALA A 79 4.18 4.76 25.71
N ALA A 80 3.43 3.66 25.68
CA ALA A 80 2.13 3.56 26.36
C ALA A 80 2.04 2.30 27.24
N ALA A 81 1.59 2.49 28.49
CA ALA A 81 1.28 1.42 29.45
C ALA A 81 -0.11 0.79 29.22
N GLN A 82 -0.80 1.14 28.12
CA GLN A 82 -2.07 0.51 27.79
C GLN A 82 -1.80 -0.88 27.20
N PRO A 83 -2.37 -1.94 27.79
CA PRO A 83 -2.26 -3.28 27.24
C PRO A 83 -2.88 -3.30 25.84
N ILE A 84 -2.16 -3.90 24.90
CA ILE A 84 -2.65 -4.13 23.56
C ILE A 84 -3.67 -5.28 23.67
N PRO A 85 -4.91 -5.14 23.14
CA PRO A 85 -5.84 -6.25 23.11
C PRO A 85 -5.23 -7.46 22.39
N ASP A 86 -5.48 -8.68 22.89
CA ASP A 86 -4.91 -9.90 22.29
C ASP A 86 -5.27 -10.07 20.81
N VAL A 87 -6.46 -9.62 20.42
CA VAL A 87 -6.91 -9.63 19.02
C VAL A 87 -6.01 -8.75 18.16
N SER A 88 -5.70 -7.54 18.63
CA SER A 88 -4.82 -6.60 17.95
C SER A 88 -3.38 -7.11 17.85
N LEU A 89 -2.88 -7.83 18.87
CA LEU A 89 -1.58 -8.50 18.82
C LEU A 89 -1.52 -9.59 17.76
N GLN A 90 -2.56 -10.43 17.67
CA GLN A 90 -2.63 -11.47 16.62
C GLN A 90 -2.69 -10.86 15.23
N THR A 91 -3.43 -9.76 15.06
CA THR A 91 -3.50 -9.02 13.80
C THR A 91 -2.14 -8.44 13.44
N LEU A 92 -1.46 -7.75 14.36
CA LEU A 92 -0.10 -7.24 14.17
C LEU A 92 0.90 -8.37 13.84
N ALA A 93 0.79 -9.51 14.53
CA ALA A 93 1.63 -10.68 14.31
C ALA A 93 1.55 -11.24 12.87
N ARG A 94 0.38 -11.11 12.24
CA ARG A 94 0.17 -11.57 10.86
C ARG A 94 0.66 -10.59 9.80
N VAL A 95 0.81 -9.30 10.14
CA VAL A 95 1.06 -8.25 9.15
C VAL A 95 2.45 -7.65 9.21
N LEU A 96 3.12 -7.67 10.37
CA LEU A 96 4.43 -7.03 10.53
C LEU A 96 5.62 -7.76 9.93
N PRO A 97 5.67 -9.11 9.80
CA PRO A 97 6.81 -9.74 9.15
C PRO A 97 6.99 -9.17 7.75
N VAL A 98 8.22 -8.80 7.40
CA VAL A 98 8.50 -8.08 6.15
C VAL A 98 7.99 -8.83 4.91
N GLU A 99 8.06 -10.15 4.92
CA GLU A 99 7.51 -10.99 3.85
C GLU A 99 5.99 -10.89 3.71
N GLN A 100 5.27 -10.76 4.83
CA GLN A 100 3.82 -10.54 4.84
C GLN A 100 3.48 -9.13 4.33
N LEU A 101 4.32 -8.14 4.63
CA LEU A 101 4.19 -6.81 4.05
C LEU A 101 4.38 -6.83 2.52
N PHE A 102 5.38 -7.55 2.01
CA PHE A 102 5.56 -7.75 0.58
C PHE A 102 4.37 -8.48 -0.06
N GLN A 103 3.86 -9.54 0.57
CA GLN A 103 2.70 -10.26 0.08
C GLN A 103 1.47 -9.34 -0.03
N ARG A 104 1.21 -8.51 0.98
CA ARG A 104 0.11 -7.52 0.93
C ARG A 104 0.28 -6.50 -0.19
N VAL A 105 1.52 -6.06 -0.42
CA VAL A 105 1.83 -5.15 -1.53
C VAL A 105 1.58 -5.84 -2.87
N ASP A 106 2.01 -7.10 -3.04
CA ASP A 106 1.71 -7.90 -4.25
C ASP A 106 0.22 -8.10 -4.48
N GLU A 107 -0.53 -8.49 -3.46
CA GLU A 107 -1.99 -8.70 -3.54
C GLU A 107 -2.72 -7.43 -3.97
N THR A 108 -2.22 -6.26 -3.54
CA THR A 108 -2.74 -4.98 -3.99
C THR A 108 -2.43 -4.72 -5.47
N TYR A 109 -1.21 -5.01 -5.92
CA TYR A 109 -0.86 -4.87 -7.34
C TYR A 109 -1.54 -5.91 -8.23
N ALA A 110 -1.85 -7.10 -7.72
CA ALA A 110 -2.58 -8.13 -8.47
C ALA A 110 -4.08 -7.79 -8.60
N SER A 111 -4.66 -7.17 -7.57
CA SER A 111 -6.09 -6.87 -7.51
C SER A 111 -6.47 -5.53 -8.15
N ALA A 112 -5.60 -4.51 -8.09
CA ALA A 112 -5.91 -3.20 -8.66
C ALA A 112 -6.11 -3.28 -10.17
N GLN A 113 -7.34 -3.02 -10.64
CA GLN A 113 -7.56 -2.70 -12.05
C GLN A 113 -6.63 -1.53 -12.42
N PRO A 114 -5.68 -1.71 -13.35
CA PRO A 114 -4.44 -0.92 -13.43
C PRO A 114 -4.66 0.58 -13.71
N ILE A 115 -5.86 0.97 -14.12
CA ILE A 115 -6.14 2.33 -14.58
C ILE A 115 -6.76 3.20 -13.49
N ALA A 116 -7.76 2.71 -12.73
CA ALA A 116 -8.48 3.55 -11.77
C ALA A 116 -7.65 3.89 -10.52
N GLY A 117 -6.88 2.92 -10.00
CA GLY A 117 -6.03 3.11 -8.82
C GLY A 117 -4.84 4.05 -9.08
N VAL A 118 -4.20 3.92 -10.25
CA VAL A 118 -3.06 4.75 -10.65
C VAL A 118 -3.52 6.20 -10.91
N LEU A 119 -4.65 6.38 -11.60
CA LEU A 119 -5.22 7.70 -11.88
C LEU A 119 -5.64 8.43 -10.58
N LYS A 120 -6.27 7.72 -9.64
CA LYS A 120 -6.72 8.31 -8.36
C LYS A 120 -5.53 8.74 -7.49
N ARG A 121 -4.40 8.01 -7.51
CA ARG A 121 -3.23 8.31 -6.68
C ARG A 121 -2.43 9.51 -7.18
N ARG A 122 -2.22 9.65 -8.50
CA ARG A 122 -1.16 10.55 -9.02
C ARG A 122 -1.62 11.64 -9.99
N SER A 123 -2.87 11.65 -10.46
CA SER A 123 -3.36 12.71 -11.35
C SER A 123 -4.46 13.55 -10.68
N PRO A 124 -4.19 14.81 -10.29
CA PRO A 124 -5.21 15.70 -9.74
C PRO A 124 -6.33 15.99 -10.75
N LEU A 125 -6.03 16.00 -12.05
CA LEU A 125 -7.01 16.15 -13.13
C LEU A 125 -7.89 14.92 -13.32
N ALA A 126 -7.33 13.71 -13.22
CA ALA A 126 -8.12 12.48 -13.30
C ALA A 126 -8.99 12.31 -12.06
N ARG A 127 -8.47 12.66 -10.87
CA ARG A 127 -9.25 12.72 -9.63
C ARG A 127 -10.43 13.67 -9.77
N TRP A 128 -10.19 14.90 -10.22
CA TRP A 128 -11.23 15.89 -10.48
C TRP A 128 -12.25 15.44 -11.54
N ALA A 129 -11.80 14.79 -12.62
CA ALA A 129 -12.68 14.29 -13.68
C ALA A 129 -13.57 13.14 -13.18
N LEU A 130 -13.01 12.21 -12.41
CA LEU A 130 -13.75 11.11 -11.77
C LEU A 130 -14.77 11.62 -10.74
N GLU A 131 -14.42 12.66 -9.99
CA GLU A 131 -15.31 13.36 -9.07
C GLU A 131 -16.48 14.05 -9.79
N ARG A 132 -16.22 14.73 -10.91
CA ARG A 132 -17.26 15.40 -11.71
C ARG A 132 -18.16 14.44 -12.48
N LEU A 133 -17.65 13.30 -12.92
CA LEU A 133 -18.43 12.29 -13.66
C LEU A 133 -19.36 11.47 -12.74
N GLY A 134 -19.41 11.77 -11.44
CA GLY A 134 -20.30 11.07 -10.49
C GLY A 134 -19.87 9.64 -10.16
N VAL A 135 -18.76 9.16 -10.73
CA VAL A 135 -18.18 7.83 -10.46
C VAL A 135 -17.58 7.77 -9.04
N ALA A 136 -17.25 8.94 -8.46
CA ALA A 136 -16.82 9.07 -7.06
C ALA A 136 -17.95 9.23 -6.03
N ARG A 137 -19.23 9.31 -6.46
CA ARG A 137 -20.39 9.63 -5.58
C ARG A 137 -21.23 8.42 -5.15
N TYR A 138 -21.00 7.25 -5.70
CA TYR A 138 -21.53 6.02 -5.11
C TYR A 138 -20.54 5.53 -4.05
N PRO A 139 -20.98 4.95 -2.92
CA PRO A 139 -20.14 4.01 -2.18
C PRO A 139 -19.99 2.77 -3.08
N THR A 140 -19.28 2.91 -4.20
CA THR A 140 -18.81 1.77 -4.94
C THR A 140 -17.81 1.14 -4.02
N CYS A 141 -18.17 -0.02 -3.52
CA CYS A 141 -17.26 -0.98 -2.92
C CYS A 141 -16.01 -1.03 -3.79
N TRP A 142 -14.98 -0.33 -3.35
CA TRP A 142 -13.77 -0.11 -4.11
C TRP A 142 -12.73 -0.98 -3.44
N GLN A 143 -12.04 -1.78 -4.24
CA GLN A 143 -11.03 -2.67 -3.72
C GLN A 143 -10.05 -1.88 -2.86
N PRO A 144 -9.59 -2.45 -1.73
CA PRO A 144 -8.61 -1.79 -0.88
C PRO A 144 -7.41 -1.36 -1.73
N THR A 145 -6.95 -0.12 -1.54
CA THR A 145 -5.83 0.41 -2.32
C THR A 145 -4.71 0.88 -1.42
N MET A 146 -3.49 0.42 -1.71
CA MET A 146 -2.26 0.89 -1.09
C MET A 146 -1.91 2.30 -1.60
N GLU A 147 -2.32 3.38 -0.93
CA GLU A 147 -2.13 4.74 -1.48
C GLU A 147 -0.64 5.11 -1.65
N ARG A 148 0.22 4.60 -0.77
CA ARG A 148 1.66 4.84 -0.80
C ARG A 148 2.43 3.66 -0.20
N VAL A 149 3.52 3.29 -0.86
CA VAL A 149 4.58 2.44 -0.33
C VAL A 149 5.91 3.16 -0.51
N ARG A 150 6.78 3.12 0.50
CA ARG A 150 8.20 3.50 0.38
C ARG A 150 9.05 2.38 0.94
N TYR A 151 10.08 2.02 0.21
CA TYR A 151 11.02 0.97 0.61
C TYR A 151 12.26 1.56 1.25
N ASP A 152 12.83 0.83 2.21
CA ASP A 152 14.14 1.14 2.78
C ASP A 152 15.24 1.00 1.73
N GLU A 153 16.12 1.99 1.61
CA GLU A 153 17.15 1.99 0.57
C GLU A 153 18.20 0.90 0.76
N ARG A 154 18.48 0.53 2.02
CA ARG A 154 19.56 -0.39 2.41
C ARG A 154 19.14 -1.84 2.33
N TRP A 155 17.98 -2.16 2.90
CA TRP A 155 17.48 -3.54 3.07
C TRP A 155 16.30 -3.85 2.16
N GLY A 156 15.64 -2.85 1.58
CA GLY A 156 14.53 -3.03 0.65
C GLY A 156 13.19 -3.38 1.29
N TYR A 157 13.06 -3.45 2.62
CA TYR A 157 11.75 -3.74 3.24
C TYR A 157 10.77 -2.56 3.05
N PRO A 158 9.44 -2.80 3.07
CA PRO A 158 8.44 -1.73 3.03
C PRO A 158 8.46 -0.92 4.34
N ALA A 159 9.12 0.25 4.32
CA ALA A 159 9.34 1.08 5.51
C ALA A 159 8.15 1.99 5.82
N GLU A 160 7.44 2.46 4.79
CA GLU A 160 6.20 3.22 4.96
C GLU A 160 5.11 2.60 4.09
N LEU A 161 3.95 2.34 4.67
CA LEU A 161 2.78 1.78 4.01
C LEU A 161 1.55 2.56 4.45
N ARG A 162 0.77 3.04 3.49
CA ARG A 162 -0.52 3.69 3.74
C ARG A 162 -1.64 2.96 3.03
N TRP A 163 -2.48 2.30 3.81
CA TRP A 163 -3.57 1.45 3.32
C TRP A 163 -4.91 2.17 3.45
N ALA A 164 -5.67 2.26 2.36
CA ALA A 164 -7.03 2.76 2.37
C ALA A 164 -8.06 1.62 2.31
N ALA A 165 -9.01 1.65 3.24
CA ALA A 165 -10.08 0.67 3.39
C ALA A 165 -11.03 0.63 2.19
N ASN A 166 -11.59 -0.56 1.95
CA ASN A 166 -12.83 -0.71 1.20
C ASN A 166 -14.01 -0.43 2.16
N PRO A 167 -14.83 0.61 1.93
CA PRO A 167 -15.97 0.97 2.77
C PRO A 167 -17.15 -0.02 2.68
N CYS A 168 -17.02 -1.12 1.93
CA CYS A 168 -18.01 -2.19 1.84
C CYS A 168 -17.51 -3.57 2.29
N ASP A 169 -16.31 -3.67 2.86
CA ASP A 169 -15.90 -4.93 3.47
C ASP A 169 -16.53 -5.04 4.87
N ASP A 170 -17.43 -6.00 5.04
CA ASP A 170 -18.08 -6.31 6.33
C ASP A 170 -17.21 -7.28 7.18
N GLY A 171 -15.91 -7.37 6.88
CA GLY A 171 -15.02 -8.43 7.33
C GLY A 171 -14.49 -8.26 8.75
N MET A 172 -14.84 -9.20 9.64
CA MET A 172 -14.53 -9.27 11.08
C MET A 172 -13.03 -9.22 11.53
N PHE A 173 -12.05 -8.95 10.66
CA PHE A 173 -10.62 -8.89 11.06
C PHE A 173 -9.78 -7.97 10.14
N SER A 174 -10.23 -6.74 9.95
CA SER A 174 -9.55 -5.79 9.09
C SER A 174 -8.75 -4.76 9.88
N LEU A 175 -7.45 -4.68 9.63
CA LEU A 175 -6.80 -3.36 9.64
C LEU A 175 -7.33 -2.59 8.42
N ASP A 176 -8.57 -2.09 8.50
CA ASP A 176 -9.33 -1.52 7.37
C ASP A 176 -8.59 -0.34 6.79
N ARG A 177 -8.10 0.53 7.68
CA ARG A 177 -7.22 1.63 7.34
C ARG A 177 -6.07 1.62 8.32
N PHE A 178 -4.86 1.58 7.80
CA PHE A 178 -3.69 1.77 8.63
C PHE A 178 -2.58 2.49 7.88
N ASP A 179 -1.92 3.39 8.59
CA ASP A 179 -0.63 3.95 8.24
C ASP A 179 0.42 3.24 9.10
N LEU A 180 1.33 2.52 8.46
CA LEU A 180 2.48 1.88 9.10
C LEU A 180 3.76 2.61 8.69
N ALA A 181 4.57 2.99 9.67
CA ALA A 181 5.89 3.56 9.47
C ALA A 181 6.90 2.87 10.38
N ILE A 182 7.86 2.16 9.78
CA ILE A 182 9.01 1.59 10.49
C ILE A 182 10.03 2.70 10.71
N THR A 183 10.30 3.00 11.98
CA THR A 183 11.20 4.08 12.39
C THR A 183 12.60 3.57 12.73
N LEU A 184 12.73 2.28 13.05
CA LEU A 184 14.02 1.61 13.28
C LEU A 184 13.98 0.19 12.71
N PHE A 185 15.05 -0.18 12.01
CA PHE A 185 15.35 -1.55 11.65
C PHE A 185 16.74 -1.93 12.18
N ARG A 186 16.82 -3.00 12.97
CA ARG A 186 18.09 -3.47 13.55
C ARG A 186 18.23 -4.98 13.37
N PRO A 187 19.22 -5.47 12.60
CA PRO A 187 19.61 -6.87 12.61
C PRO A 187 20.00 -7.32 14.02
N LEU A 188 19.57 -8.50 14.42
CA LEU A 188 19.93 -9.14 15.68
C LEU A 188 20.80 -10.38 15.43
N PRO A 189 21.66 -10.77 16.39
CA PRO A 189 22.54 -11.94 16.26
C PRO A 189 21.79 -13.26 16.23
#